data_AF-A0A2D2D2W4-F1
#
_entry.id   AF-A0A2D2D2W4-F1
#
_cell.length_a   1.000
_cell.length_b   1.000
_cell.length_c   1.000
_cell.angle_alpha   90.00
_cell.angle_beta   90.00
_cell.angle_gamma   90.00
#
_symmetry.space_group_name_H-M   'P 1'
#
loop_
_entity.id
_entity.type
_entity.pdbx_description
1 polymer ?
#
loop_
_entity_poly.entity_id
_entity_poly.type
_entity_poly.pdbx_seq_one_letter_code
_entity_poly.pdbx_strand_id
1 'polypeptide(L)'
;MAAPFRDRLVFLFRTEAGRIDRADWRLGAAILAAPLVLLTLAMWALLPYTFHDLATTPLFVWQTMIAYFYLCLYALAVLVIAASFVNLSAKRFRALGRPAPVALAAALPLAALLAASAHFMQPHVADAMPRWQVTIFDLILAAMALWSAYELGVRDEAAR
;
A
#
# COMPACT_ATOMS: atom_id res chain seq x y z
N MET A 1 -24.92 -16.68 15.02
CA MET A 1 -25.33 -16.07 13.73
C MET A 1 -24.11 -15.37 13.14
N ALA A 2 -23.67 -15.74 11.94
CA ALA A 2 -22.60 -15.02 11.26
C ALA A 2 -23.06 -13.58 10.98
N ALA A 3 -22.21 -12.59 11.30
CA ALA A 3 -22.54 -11.20 11.02
C ALA A 3 -22.77 -11.00 9.51
N PRO A 4 -23.72 -10.13 9.10
CA PRO A 4 -23.91 -9.75 7.71
C PRO A 4 -22.57 -9.36 7.05
N PHE A 5 -22.39 -9.69 5.77
CA PHE A 5 -21.15 -9.44 5.04
C PHE A 5 -20.66 -7.98 5.15
N ARG A 6 -21.60 -7.02 5.10
CA ARG A 6 -21.32 -5.59 5.27
C ARG A 6 -20.71 -5.27 6.64
N ASP A 7 -21.24 -5.84 7.71
CA ASP A 7 -20.77 -5.59 9.07
C ASP A 7 -19.37 -6.17 9.28
N ARG A 8 -19.10 -7.32 8.65
CA ARG A 8 -17.75 -7.90 8.60
C ARG A 8 -16.76 -6.98 7.86
N LEU A 9 -17.13 -6.40 6.73
CA LEU A 9 -16.26 -5.46 6.00
C LEU A 9 -16.01 -4.15 6.77
N VAL A 10 -17.05 -3.58 7.37
CA VAL A 10 -16.94 -2.36 8.20
C VAL A 10 -16.02 -2.64 9.38
N PHE A 11 -16.20 -3.78 10.05
CA PHE A 11 -15.29 -4.20 11.10
C PHE A 11 -13.87 -4.31 10.55
N LEU A 12 -13.62 -5.12 9.52
CA LEU A 12 -12.25 -5.39 9.04
C LEU A 12 -11.48 -4.14 8.58
N PHE A 13 -12.12 -3.24 7.85
CA PHE A 13 -11.41 -2.19 7.12
C PHE A 13 -11.66 -0.78 7.63
N ARG A 14 -12.76 -0.53 8.35
CA ARG A 14 -13.15 0.83 8.76
C ARG A 14 -12.88 1.10 10.24
N THR A 15 -13.10 0.13 11.12
CA THR A 15 -12.86 0.31 12.55
C THR A 15 -11.48 -0.20 12.89
N GLU A 16 -10.69 0.60 13.60
CA GLU A 16 -9.45 0.06 14.12
C GLU A 16 -9.72 -0.92 15.26
N ALA A 17 -10.78 -0.73 16.07
CA ALA A 17 -11.05 -1.52 17.28
C ALA A 17 -11.24 -3.02 17.03
N GLY A 18 -10.88 -3.84 18.02
CA GLY A 18 -11.04 -5.29 18.00
C GLY A 18 -9.74 -6.07 17.77
N ARG A 19 -9.89 -7.38 17.62
CA ARG A 19 -8.83 -8.38 17.41
C ARG A 19 -9.25 -9.34 16.31
N ILE A 20 -8.29 -9.82 15.53
CA ILE A 20 -8.50 -10.81 14.46
C ILE A 20 -7.40 -11.85 14.52
N ASP A 21 -7.73 -13.06 14.05
CA ASP A 21 -6.77 -14.14 13.92
C ASP A 21 -5.86 -13.96 12.68
N ARG A 22 -4.91 -14.90 12.51
CA ARG A 22 -4.00 -14.91 11.37
C ARG A 22 -4.70 -15.21 10.02
N ALA A 23 -5.77 -15.99 10.04
CA ALA A 23 -6.45 -16.43 8.82
C ALA A 23 -7.28 -15.29 8.22
N ASP A 24 -8.03 -14.59 9.06
CA ASP A 24 -8.75 -13.36 8.73
C ASP A 24 -7.80 -12.27 8.25
N TRP A 25 -6.63 -12.11 8.90
CA TRP A 25 -5.64 -11.14 8.43
C TRP A 25 -5.11 -11.50 7.03
N ARG A 26 -4.73 -12.76 6.78
CA ARG A 26 -4.26 -13.22 5.46
C ARG A 26 -5.30 -13.01 4.37
N LEU A 27 -6.55 -13.36 4.66
CA LEU A 27 -7.66 -13.16 3.73
C LEU A 27 -7.90 -11.67 3.46
N GLY A 28 -7.94 -10.84 4.50
CA GLY A 28 -8.10 -9.40 4.38
C GLY A 28 -6.97 -8.75 3.59
N ALA A 29 -5.71 -9.15 3.86
CA ALA A 29 -4.54 -8.68 3.14
C ALA A 29 -4.59 -9.10 1.66
N ALA A 30 -5.01 -10.33 1.35
CA ALA A 30 -5.18 -10.79 -0.03
C ALA A 30 -6.28 -10.01 -0.77
N ILE A 31 -7.41 -9.73 -0.11
CA ILE A 31 -8.51 -8.92 -0.66
C ILE A 31 -8.03 -7.49 -0.97
N LEU A 32 -7.15 -6.91 -0.17
CA LEU A 32 -6.56 -5.59 -0.42
C LEU A 32 -5.46 -5.62 -1.48
N ALA A 33 -4.65 -6.69 -1.52
CA ALA A 33 -3.57 -6.84 -2.49
C ALA A 33 -4.08 -7.09 -3.91
N ALA A 34 -5.17 -7.83 -4.08
CA ALA A 34 -5.74 -8.13 -5.40
C ALA A 34 -6.07 -6.89 -6.25
N PRO A 35 -6.85 -5.89 -5.77
CA PRO A 35 -7.10 -4.67 -6.53
C PRO A 35 -5.83 -3.84 -6.68
N LEU A 36 -4.92 -3.81 -5.69
CA LEU A 36 -3.65 -3.10 -5.82
C LEU A 36 -2.83 -3.64 -7.01
N VAL A 37 -2.64 -4.95 -7.09
CA VAL A 37 -1.91 -5.60 -8.18
C VAL A 37 -2.57 -5.31 -9.53
N LEU A 38 -3.89 -5.46 -9.62
CA LEU A 38 -4.64 -5.18 -10.86
C LEU A 38 -4.45 -3.73 -11.33
N LEU A 39 -4.56 -2.79 -10.39
CA LEU A 39 -4.39 -1.37 -10.66
C LEU A 39 -2.94 -1.02 -11.03
N THR A 40 -1.94 -1.65 -10.41
CA THR A 40 -0.54 -1.45 -10.76
C THR A 40 -0.22 -2.00 -12.15
N LEU A 41 -0.79 -3.15 -12.53
CA LEU A 41 -0.63 -3.70 -13.88
C LEU A 41 -1.25 -2.79 -14.94
N ALA A 42 -2.45 -2.26 -14.69
CA ALA A 42 -3.07 -1.28 -15.58
C ALA A 42 -2.26 0.03 -15.64
N MET A 43 -1.65 0.47 -14.54
CA MET A 43 -0.73 1.61 -14.54
C MET A 43 0.48 1.38 -15.45
N TRP A 44 1.06 0.18 -15.44
CA TRP A 44 2.18 -0.16 -16.34
C TRP A 44 1.81 -0.10 -17.82
N ALA A 45 0.58 -0.50 -18.18
CA ALA A 45 0.07 -0.34 -19.54
C ALA A 45 -0.10 1.14 -19.94
N LEU A 46 -0.31 2.04 -18.96
CA LEU A 46 -0.55 3.47 -19.19
C LEU A 46 0.71 4.34 -19.15
N LEU A 47 1.80 3.86 -18.55
CA LEU A 47 3.09 4.56 -18.42
C LEU A 47 3.63 5.20 -19.71
N PRO A 48 3.53 4.57 -20.90
CA PRO A 48 3.97 5.21 -22.15
C PRO A 48 3.23 6.50 -22.48
N TYR A 49 1.97 6.63 -22.02
CA TYR A 49 1.12 7.79 -22.32
C TYR A 49 1.26 8.92 -21.28
N THR A 50 2.05 8.73 -20.22
CA THR A 50 2.28 9.75 -19.19
C THR A 50 3.41 10.72 -19.56
N PHE A 51 4.24 10.37 -20.54
CA PHE A 51 5.27 11.28 -21.09
C PHE A 51 4.61 12.28 -22.04
N HIS A 52 4.69 13.56 -21.70
CA HIS A 52 4.16 14.65 -22.51
C HIS A 52 5.15 15.80 -22.54
N ASP A 53 5.62 16.15 -23.73
CA ASP A 53 6.56 17.24 -23.95
C ASP A 53 5.89 18.33 -24.79
N LEU A 54 5.69 19.50 -24.19
CA LEU A 54 5.03 20.63 -24.82
C LEU A 54 5.83 21.22 -26.00
N ALA A 55 7.13 20.89 -26.11
CA ALA A 55 7.95 21.30 -27.25
C ALA A 55 7.69 20.47 -28.51
N THR A 56 7.22 19.22 -28.36
CA THR A 56 7.08 18.26 -29.47
C THR A 56 5.66 17.73 -29.65
N THR A 57 4.79 17.91 -28.66
CA THR A 57 3.41 17.42 -28.68
C THR A 57 2.40 18.54 -28.40
N PRO A 58 1.19 18.49 -29.00
CA PRO A 58 0.18 19.53 -28.81
C PRO A 58 -0.31 19.55 -27.36
N LEU A 59 -0.71 20.72 -26.86
CA LEU A 59 -1.17 20.90 -25.48
C LEU A 59 -2.28 19.91 -25.04
N PHE A 60 -3.13 19.47 -25.98
CA PHE A 60 -4.21 18.53 -25.72
C PHE A 60 -4.01 17.21 -26.45
N VAL A 61 -3.70 16.16 -25.68
CA VAL A 61 -3.62 14.76 -26.13
C VAL A 61 -4.54 13.92 -25.25
N TRP A 62 -5.61 13.36 -25.81
CA TRP A 62 -6.64 12.67 -25.04
C TRP A 62 -6.08 11.45 -24.29
N GLN A 63 -5.09 10.75 -24.86
CA GLN A 63 -4.42 9.60 -24.24
C GLN A 63 -3.72 10.02 -22.95
N THR A 64 -2.99 11.14 -23.00
CA THR A 64 -2.30 11.72 -21.84
C THR A 64 -3.31 12.13 -20.77
N MET A 65 -4.41 12.79 -21.16
CA MET A 65 -5.49 13.15 -20.23
C MET A 65 -6.07 11.93 -19.50
N ILE A 66 -6.37 10.85 -20.24
CA ILE A 66 -6.87 9.60 -19.64
C ILE A 66 -5.83 8.96 -18.72
N ALA A 67 -4.55 8.95 -19.10
CA ALA A 67 -3.48 8.40 -18.27
C ALA A 67 -3.34 9.16 -16.93
N TYR A 68 -3.37 10.49 -16.95
CA TYR A 68 -3.33 11.29 -15.72
C TYR A 68 -4.61 11.14 -14.88
N PHE A 69 -5.79 11.09 -15.51
CA PHE A 69 -7.03 10.83 -14.80
C PHE A 69 -6.99 9.47 -14.08
N TYR A 70 -6.49 8.44 -14.77
CA TYR A 70 -6.25 7.14 -14.17
C TYR A 70 -5.26 7.21 -13.00
N LEU A 71 -4.13 7.93 -13.13
CA LEU A 71 -3.16 8.09 -12.05
C LEU A 71 -3.78 8.74 -10.80
N CYS A 72 -4.68 9.71 -10.96
CA CYS A 72 -5.42 10.29 -9.84
C CYS A 72 -6.31 9.25 -9.13
N LEU A 73 -7.05 8.44 -9.90
CA LEU A 73 -7.87 7.36 -9.35
C LEU A 73 -7.02 6.27 -8.69
N TYR A 74 -5.89 5.93 -9.31
CA TYR A 74 -4.91 4.99 -8.77
C TYR A 74 -4.37 5.46 -7.42
N ALA A 75 -3.94 6.72 -7.32
CA ALA A 75 -3.44 7.30 -6.07
C ALA A 75 -4.51 7.28 -4.96
N LEU A 76 -5.75 7.64 -5.29
CA LEU A 76 -6.87 7.57 -4.36
C LEU A 76 -7.10 6.13 -3.86
N ALA A 77 -7.10 5.16 -4.78
CA ALA A 77 -7.27 3.75 -4.43
C ALA A 77 -6.14 3.25 -3.52
N VAL A 78 -4.89 3.60 -3.81
CA VAL A 78 -3.73 3.26 -2.97
C VAL A 78 -3.87 3.82 -1.55
N LEU A 79 -4.32 5.07 -1.40
CA LEU A 79 -4.55 5.67 -0.08
C LEU A 79 -5.65 4.94 0.71
N VAL A 80 -6.75 4.58 0.05
CA VAL A 80 -7.84 3.81 0.69
C VAL A 80 -7.37 2.41 1.08
N ILE A 81 -6.60 1.74 0.22
CA ILE A 81 -6.02 0.42 0.49
C ILE A 81 -5.04 0.50 1.66
N ALA A 82 -4.16 1.52 1.69
CA ALA A 82 -3.22 1.73 2.78
C ALA A 82 -3.94 1.96 4.12
N ALA A 83 -4.93 2.86 4.16
CA ALA A 83 -5.72 3.10 5.38
C ALA A 83 -6.46 1.83 5.85
N SER A 84 -7.05 1.09 4.92
CA SER A 84 -7.73 -0.18 5.21
C SER A 84 -6.76 -1.24 5.74
N PHE A 85 -5.54 -1.31 5.17
CA PHE A 85 -4.48 -2.20 5.61
C PHE A 85 -4.00 -1.85 7.03
N VAL A 86 -3.89 -0.56 7.36
CA VAL A 86 -3.54 -0.11 8.72
C VAL A 86 -4.59 -0.56 9.72
N ASN A 87 -5.88 -0.35 9.43
CA ASN A 87 -6.97 -0.77 10.31
C ASN A 87 -6.98 -2.29 10.53
N LEU A 88 -6.83 -3.06 9.46
CA LEU A 88 -6.75 -4.53 9.51
C LEU A 88 -5.55 -5.00 10.36
N SER A 89 -4.37 -4.47 10.07
CA SER A 89 -3.12 -4.87 10.73
C SER A 89 -3.06 -4.41 12.19
N ALA A 90 -3.66 -3.27 12.54
CA ALA A 90 -3.76 -2.81 13.92
C ALA A 90 -4.56 -3.79 14.80
N LYS A 91 -5.65 -4.39 14.28
CA LYS A 91 -6.40 -5.44 14.99
C LYS A 91 -5.54 -6.66 15.28
N ARG A 92 -4.75 -7.09 14.29
CA ARG A 92 -3.86 -8.26 14.43
C ARG A 92 -2.72 -7.97 15.41
N PHE A 93 -2.09 -6.81 15.34
CA PHE A 93 -1.09 -6.40 16.34
C PHE A 93 -1.66 -6.31 17.76
N ARG A 94 -2.93 -5.91 17.92
CA ARG A 94 -3.62 -5.98 19.22
C ARG A 94 -3.85 -7.41 19.70
N ALA A 95 -4.19 -8.33 18.80
CA ALA A 95 -4.31 -9.75 19.14
C ALA A 95 -2.98 -10.33 19.65
N LEU A 96 -1.86 -9.90 19.05
CA LEU A 96 -0.50 -10.26 19.48
C LEU A 96 -0.02 -9.52 20.74
N GLY A 97 -0.78 -8.55 21.25
CA GLY A 97 -0.42 -7.76 22.43
C GLY A 97 0.76 -6.82 22.21
N ARG A 98 1.03 -6.39 20.97
CA ARG A 98 2.10 -5.43 20.68
C ARG A 98 1.78 -4.03 21.20
N PRO A 99 2.77 -3.29 21.72
CA PRO A 99 2.59 -1.87 22.05
C PRO A 99 2.40 -1.06 20.76
N ALA A 100 1.59 0.00 20.81
CA ALA A 100 1.33 0.92 19.69
C ALA A 100 0.90 0.25 18.36
N PRO A 101 -0.22 -0.51 18.35
CA PRO A 101 -0.63 -1.33 17.20
C PRO A 101 -0.82 -0.54 15.89
N VAL A 102 -1.28 0.71 15.97
CA VAL A 102 -1.51 1.57 14.80
C VAL A 102 -0.20 2.03 14.18
N ALA A 103 0.77 2.45 15.00
CA ALA A 103 2.08 2.88 14.52
C ALA A 103 2.82 1.73 13.83
N LEU A 104 2.76 0.53 14.41
CA LEU A 104 3.34 -0.67 13.80
C LEU A 104 2.63 -1.06 12.50
N ALA A 105 1.29 -0.95 12.45
CA ALA A 105 0.52 -1.22 11.24
C ALA A 105 0.81 -0.22 10.10
N ALA A 106 1.16 1.02 10.43
CA ALA A 106 1.51 2.05 9.46
C ALA A 106 2.94 1.95 8.91
N ALA A 107 3.81 1.14 9.52
CA ALA A 107 5.22 1.04 9.14
C ALA A 107 5.42 0.61 7.67
N LEU A 108 4.68 -0.42 7.22
CA LEU A 108 4.77 -0.89 5.84
C LEU A 108 4.24 0.14 4.83
N PRO A 109 3.02 0.71 4.98
CA PRO A 109 2.56 1.80 4.11
C PRO A 109 3.52 2.99 4.07
N LEU A 110 4.10 3.38 5.19
CA LEU A 110 5.08 4.47 5.25
C LEU A 110 6.35 4.13 4.46
N ALA A 111 6.91 2.93 4.66
CA ALA A 111 8.08 2.48 3.89
C ALA A 111 7.79 2.43 2.39
N ALA A 112 6.60 1.99 1.99
CA ALA A 112 6.18 1.97 0.59
C ALA A 112 6.07 3.37 0.00
N LEU A 113 5.52 4.33 0.76
CA LEU A 113 5.46 5.74 0.35
C LEU A 113 6.85 6.34 0.15
N LEU A 114 7.78 6.07 1.07
CA LEU A 114 9.16 6.57 0.97
C LEU A 114 9.89 5.98 -0.24
N ALA A 115 9.79 4.66 -0.46
CA ALA A 115 10.38 4.00 -1.62
C ALA A 115 9.77 4.51 -2.94
N ALA A 116 8.45 4.63 -3.03
CA ALA A 116 7.79 5.17 -4.22
C ALA A 116 8.20 6.62 -4.49
N SER A 117 8.32 7.45 -3.45
CA SER A 117 8.79 8.83 -3.57
C SER A 117 10.24 8.91 -4.04
N ALA A 118 11.09 8.00 -3.56
CA ALA A 118 12.48 7.90 -3.99
C ALA A 118 12.59 7.53 -5.48
N HIS A 119 11.84 6.52 -5.95
CA HIS A 119 11.79 6.14 -7.36
C HIS A 119 11.23 7.26 -8.25
N PHE A 120 10.25 8.02 -7.76
CA PHE A 120 9.71 9.16 -8.48
C PHE A 120 10.72 10.32 -8.56
N MET A 121 11.43 10.63 -7.46
CA MET A 121 12.34 11.78 -7.39
C MET A 121 13.69 11.54 -8.06
N GLN A 122 14.25 10.32 -7.98
CA GLN A 122 15.59 10.01 -8.50
C GLN A 122 15.84 10.48 -9.94
N PRO A 123 14.94 10.31 -10.93
CA PRO A 123 15.18 10.79 -12.29
C PRO A 123 15.14 12.33 -12.42
N HIS A 124 14.48 13.03 -11.51
CA HIS A 124 14.31 14.50 -11.55
C HIS A 124 15.42 15.25 -10.81
N VAL A 125 16.04 14.61 -9.81
CA VAL A 125 17.09 15.21 -8.97
C VAL A 125 18.31 14.30 -8.86
N ALA A 126 18.67 13.63 -9.95
CA ALA A 126 19.75 12.63 -9.97
C ALA A 126 21.09 13.16 -9.44
N ASP A 127 21.38 14.44 -9.64
CA ASP A 127 22.59 15.09 -9.15
C ASP A 127 22.63 15.23 -7.62
N ALA A 128 21.46 15.38 -6.98
CA ALA A 128 21.32 15.50 -5.53
C ALA A 128 20.98 14.16 -4.85
N MET A 129 20.39 13.21 -5.60
CA MET A 129 19.94 11.92 -5.11
C MET A 129 20.64 10.76 -5.85
N PRO A 130 21.80 10.32 -5.34
CA PRO A 130 22.49 9.13 -5.83
C PRO A 130 21.60 7.88 -5.79
N ARG A 131 21.75 6.99 -6.78
CA ARG A 131 20.95 5.76 -6.91
C ARG A 131 21.01 4.84 -5.68
N TRP A 132 22.13 4.83 -4.93
CA TRP A 132 22.24 4.01 -3.72
C TRP A 132 21.21 4.40 -2.63
N GLN A 133 20.74 5.65 -2.62
CA GLN A 133 19.69 6.07 -1.69
C GLN A 133 18.36 5.37 -2.00
N VAL A 134 18.02 5.20 -3.28
CA VAL A 134 16.83 4.43 -3.70
C VAL A 134 16.93 2.99 -3.20
N THR A 135 18.10 2.37 -3.34
CA THR A 135 18.35 1.00 -2.85
C THR A 135 18.12 0.89 -1.33
N ILE A 136 18.49 1.91 -0.54
CA ILE A 136 18.21 1.91 0.90
C ILE A 136 16.70 1.91 1.18
N PHE A 137 15.93 2.74 0.47
CA PHE A 137 14.48 2.75 0.64
C PHE A 137 13.84 1.42 0.23
N ASP A 138 14.34 0.79 -0.84
CA ASP A 138 13.90 -0.55 -1.25
C ASP A 138 14.21 -1.61 -0.18
N LEU A 139 15.39 -1.55 0.44
CA LEU A 139 15.76 -2.45 1.55
C LEU A 139 14.88 -2.23 2.78
N ILE A 140 14.56 -0.98 3.12
CA ILE A 140 13.65 -0.66 4.23
C ILE A 140 12.25 -1.22 3.93
N LEU A 141 11.74 -0.99 2.71
CA LEU A 141 10.45 -1.53 2.28
C LEU A 141 10.43 -3.06 2.36
N ALA A 142 11.45 -3.73 1.84
CA ALA A 142 11.57 -5.19 1.89
C ALA A 142 11.62 -5.69 3.34
N ALA A 143 12.40 -5.05 4.20
CA ALA A 143 12.47 -5.40 5.62
C ALA A 143 11.12 -5.25 6.32
N MET A 144 10.41 -4.14 6.10
CA MET A 144 9.08 -3.92 6.67
C MET A 144 8.03 -4.89 6.13
N ALA A 145 8.11 -5.26 4.85
CA ALA A 145 7.21 -6.24 4.23
C ALA A 145 7.42 -7.64 4.82
N LEU A 146 8.67 -8.10 4.90
CA LEU A 146 9.01 -9.39 5.51
C LEU A 146 8.62 -9.44 6.98
N TRP A 147 8.92 -8.38 7.73
CA TRP A 147 8.57 -8.29 9.15
C TRP A 147 7.05 -8.30 9.37
N SER A 148 6.30 -7.52 8.59
CA SER A 148 4.83 -7.48 8.68
C SER A 148 4.21 -8.84 8.32
N ALA A 149 4.69 -9.49 7.25
CA ALA A 149 4.22 -10.80 6.83
C ALA A 149 4.48 -11.88 7.90
N TYR A 150 5.65 -11.85 8.53
CA TYR A 150 5.99 -12.76 9.62
C TYR A 150 5.14 -12.52 10.86
N GLU A 151 5.11 -11.29 11.38
CA GLU A 151 4.39 -10.96 12.61
C GLU A 151 2.89 -11.19 12.47
N LEU A 152 2.28 -10.77 11.36
CA LEU A 152 0.83 -10.76 11.22
C LEU A 152 0.30 -12.05 10.62
N GLY A 153 1.06 -12.64 9.69
CA GLY A 153 0.64 -13.78 8.87
C GLY A 153 1.25 -15.12 9.24
N VAL A 154 2.25 -15.18 10.11
CA VAL A 154 2.91 -16.45 10.51
C VAL A 154 2.88 -16.65 12.01
N ARG A 155 3.19 -15.61 12.79
CA ARG A 155 3.28 -15.71 14.25
C ARG A 155 1.92 -16.01 14.87
N ASP A 156 1.91 -17.01 15.75
CA ASP A 156 0.74 -17.39 16.52
C ASP A 156 0.48 -16.45 17.69
N GLU A 157 -0.78 -16.42 18.11
CA GLU A 157 -1.17 -15.77 19.36
C GLU A 157 -0.54 -16.54 20.51
N ALA A 158 0.24 -15.87 21.36
CA ALA A 158 0.67 -16.48 22.60
C ALA A 158 -0.59 -16.84 23.40
N ALA A 159 -0.73 -18.12 23.75
CA ALA A 159 -1.80 -18.57 24.65
C ALA A 159 -1.74 -17.70 25.92
N ARG A 160 -2.75 -16.85 26.09
CA ARG A 160 -2.99 -16.10 27.32
C ARG A 160 -4.20 -16.70 27.99
#